data_AF-J8ENS5-F1
#
_entry.id   AF-J8ENS5-F1
#
_cell.length_a   1.000
_cell.length_b   1.000
_cell.length_c   1.000
_cell.angle_alpha   90.00
_cell.angle_beta   90.00
_cell.angle_gamma   90.00
#
_symmetry.space_group_name_H-M   'P 1'
#
loop_
_entity.id
_entity.type
_entity.pdbx_description
1 polymer ?
#
loop_
_entity_poly.entity_id
_entity_poly.type
_entity_poly.pdbx_seq_one_letter_code
_entity_poly.pdbx_strand_id
1 'polypeptide(L)'
;MVHDHKHKISDKEHVIHNDSQMRAERELAKKTNGRHVVTISSDVPDLNGIPPQPRPSGPLGEQSTIYYTDPSSGKLTHIWEDNPILPGGGRWKKL
;
A
#
# COMPACT_ATOMS: atom_id res chain seq x y z
N MET A 1 5.50 -14.86 7.01
CA MET A 1 5.34 -13.55 6.33
C MET A 1 4.16 -13.69 5.40
N VAL A 2 3.21 -12.77 5.44
CA VAL A 2 2.12 -12.74 4.45
C VAL A 2 2.38 -11.57 3.51
N HIS A 3 2.28 -11.83 2.21
CA HIS A 3 2.58 -10.87 1.16
C HIS A 3 1.45 -10.80 0.15
N ASP A 4 0.95 -9.59 -0.07
CA ASP A 4 -0.07 -9.28 -1.06
C ASP A 4 0.50 -8.37 -2.14
N HIS A 5 0.16 -8.63 -3.40
CA HIS A 5 0.42 -7.72 -4.50
C HIS A 5 -0.89 -7.20 -5.08
N LYS A 6 -0.99 -5.88 -5.21
CA LYS A 6 -2.14 -5.20 -5.82
C LYS A 6 -1.67 -4.32 -6.97
N HIS A 7 -2.35 -4.43 -8.10
CA HIS A 7 -2.07 -3.65 -9.29
C HIS A 7 -3.31 -2.83 -9.69
N LYS A 8 -3.12 -1.56 -10.04
CA LYS A 8 -4.20 -0.63 -10.43
C LYS A 8 -4.05 -0.21 -11.90
N ILE A 9 -5.14 -0.35 -12.66
CA ILE A 9 -5.19 -0.16 -14.11
C ILE A 9 -6.03 1.08 -14.52
N SER A 10 -6.83 1.67 -13.62
CA SER A 10 -7.81 2.74 -13.96
C SER A 10 -7.65 4.01 -13.16
N ASP A 11 -7.76 5.13 -13.86
CA ASP A 11 -7.90 6.55 -13.50
C ASP A 11 -8.91 6.96 -12.41
N LYS A 12 -9.89 6.13 -12.01
CA LYS A 12 -11.02 6.61 -11.19
C LYS A 12 -10.89 6.42 -9.67
N GLU A 13 -10.21 5.38 -9.20
CA GLU A 13 -9.93 5.21 -7.76
C GLU A 13 -8.77 4.26 -7.48
N HIS A 14 -7.62 4.81 -7.09
CA HIS A 14 -6.42 4.02 -6.80
C HIS A 14 -6.24 3.73 -5.29
N VAL A 15 -7.34 3.57 -4.55
CA VAL A 15 -7.28 3.20 -3.13
C VAL A 15 -7.28 1.68 -2.99
N ILE A 16 -6.37 1.15 -2.16
CA ILE A 16 -6.37 -0.25 -1.73
C ILE A 16 -6.99 -0.31 -0.34
N HIS A 17 -8.16 -0.93 -0.22
CA HIS A 17 -8.87 -1.02 1.04
C HIS A 17 -8.39 -2.21 1.90
N ASN A 18 -8.54 -2.06 3.21
CA ASN A 18 -8.28 -3.10 4.18
C ASN A 18 -9.42 -4.15 4.18
N ASP A 19 -9.51 -4.94 3.13
CA ASP A 19 -10.60 -5.90 2.94
C ASP A 19 -10.56 -7.05 3.96
N SER A 20 -11.66 -7.80 4.06
CA SER A 20 -11.83 -8.91 5.00
C SER A 20 -10.72 -9.96 4.90
N GLN A 21 -10.26 -10.25 3.67
CA GLN A 21 -9.15 -11.16 3.41
C GLN A 21 -7.83 -10.62 3.98
N MET A 22 -7.44 -9.40 3.63
CA MET A 22 -6.20 -8.78 4.10
C MET A 22 -6.18 -8.64 5.63
N ARG A 23 -7.34 -8.36 6.24
CA ARG A 23 -7.47 -8.35 7.70
C ARG A 23 -7.23 -9.75 8.28
N ALA A 24 -7.82 -10.79 7.71
CA ALA A 24 -7.64 -12.16 8.20
C ALA A 24 -6.18 -12.61 8.07
N GLU A 25 -5.54 -12.32 6.94
CA GLU A 25 -4.12 -12.58 6.67
C GLU A 25 -3.21 -11.85 7.66
N ARG A 26 -3.47 -10.56 7.92
CA ARG A 26 -2.75 -9.78 8.93
C ARG A 26 -2.89 -10.37 10.32
N GLU A 27 -4.11 -10.73 10.74
CA GLU A 27 -4.34 -11.28 12.08
C GLU A 27 -3.67 -12.66 12.25
N LEU A 28 -3.64 -13.49 11.20
CA LEU A 28 -2.88 -14.73 11.20
C LEU A 28 -1.36 -14.48 11.30
N ALA A 29 -0.84 -13.50 10.57
CA ALA A 29 0.55 -13.10 10.66
C ALA A 29 0.91 -12.64 12.07
N LYS A 30 0.09 -11.78 12.70
CA LYS A 30 0.30 -11.34 14.09
C LYS A 30 0.32 -12.50 15.09
N LYS A 31 -0.59 -13.48 14.95
CA LYS A 31 -0.62 -14.68 15.81
C LYS A 31 0.66 -15.51 15.74
N THR A 32 1.38 -15.43 14.62
CA THR A 32 2.64 -16.15 14.39
C THR A 32 3.87 -15.25 14.53
N ASN A 33 3.71 -14.06 15.13
CA ASN A 33 4.75 -13.02 15.24
C ASN A 33 5.37 -12.61 13.88
N GLY A 34 4.61 -12.79 12.81
CA GLY A 34 4.96 -12.44 11.44
C GLY A 34 4.49 -11.05 11.04
N ARG A 35 5.00 -10.59 9.89
CA ARG A 35 4.62 -9.30 9.29
C ARG A 35 3.66 -9.49 8.12
N HIS A 36 2.78 -8.51 7.94
CA HIS A 36 1.92 -8.35 6.78
C HIS A 36 2.51 -7.26 5.87
N VAL A 37 2.90 -7.66 4.67
CA VAL A 37 3.53 -6.80 3.68
C VAL A 37 2.61 -6.69 2.47
N VAL A 38 2.40 -5.48 1.97
CA VAL A 38 1.62 -5.23 0.76
C VAL A 38 2.50 -4.51 -0.25
N THR A 39 2.47 -4.96 -1.49
CA THR A 39 3.11 -4.29 -2.60
C THR A 39 2.04 -3.73 -3.54
N ILE A 40 2.17 -2.46 -3.89
CA ILE A 40 1.26 -1.76 -4.78
C ILE A 40 2.00 -1.38 -6.05
N SER A 41 1.35 -1.52 -7.20
CA SER A 41 1.83 -1.03 -8.50
C SER A 41 0.67 -0.39 -9.26
N SER A 42 0.97 0.48 -10.22
CA SER A 42 -0.04 1.17 -11.02
C SER A 42 0.57 1.56 -12.36
N ASP A 43 -0.24 1.51 -13.42
CA ASP A 43 0.15 1.93 -14.77
C ASP A 43 0.26 3.46 -14.91
N VAL A 44 -0.49 4.20 -14.08
CA VAL A 44 -0.53 5.67 -14.08
C VAL A 44 -0.31 6.21 -12.66
N PRO A 45 0.90 6.03 -12.08
CA PRO A 45 1.17 6.47 -10.73
C PRO A 45 1.40 7.99 -10.67
N ASP A 46 0.72 8.64 -9.72
CA ASP A 46 1.05 9.97 -9.21
C ASP A 46 1.42 9.88 -7.73
N LEU A 47 2.65 9.42 -7.45
CA LEU A 47 3.13 9.18 -6.09
C LEU A 47 3.34 10.46 -5.28
N ASN A 48 3.47 11.60 -5.96
CA ASN A 48 3.65 12.93 -5.34
C ASN A 48 2.34 13.74 -5.32
N GLY A 49 1.26 13.20 -5.89
CA GLY A 49 -0.06 13.81 -5.89
C GLY A 49 -0.60 14.05 -4.49
N ILE A 50 -1.59 14.93 -4.39
CA ILE A 50 -2.27 15.27 -3.13
C ILE A 50 -3.78 15.04 -3.32
N PRO A 51 -4.34 13.92 -2.85
CA PRO A 51 -3.67 12.75 -2.27
C PRO A 51 -2.92 11.89 -3.33
N PRO A 52 -1.90 11.12 -2.92
CA PRO A 52 -1.13 10.32 -3.87
C PRO A 52 -1.96 9.18 -4.46
N GLN A 53 -1.55 8.73 -5.65
CA GLN A 53 -2.20 7.63 -6.39
C GLN A 53 -1.13 6.69 -6.97
N PRO A 54 -1.18 5.37 -6.69
CA PRO A 54 -2.08 4.68 -5.79
C PRO A 54 -1.77 4.96 -4.31
N ARG A 55 -2.71 4.63 -3.41
CA ARG A 55 -2.51 4.71 -1.95
C ARG A 55 -3.28 3.62 -1.21
N PRO A 56 -2.82 3.18 -0.03
CA PRO A 56 -3.63 2.37 0.86
C PRO A 56 -4.75 3.19 1.51
N SER A 57 -5.80 2.52 1.99
CA SER A 57 -6.71 3.12 2.95
C SER A 57 -6.01 3.31 4.29
N GLY A 58 -6.48 4.27 5.12
CA GLY A 58 -5.89 4.55 6.43
C GLY A 58 -5.64 3.29 7.28
N PRO A 59 -6.65 2.43 7.54
CA PRO A 59 -6.44 1.21 8.31
C PRO A 59 -5.43 0.22 7.70
N LEU A 60 -5.27 0.22 6.38
CA LEU A 60 -4.29 -0.64 5.71
C LEU A 60 -2.88 -0.08 5.90
N GLY A 61 -2.72 1.23 5.68
CA GLY A 61 -1.47 1.98 5.78
C GLY A 61 -0.88 2.01 7.19
N GLU A 62 -1.74 2.15 8.21
CA GLU A 62 -1.33 2.14 9.62
C GLU A 62 -0.85 0.74 10.07
N GLN A 63 -1.49 -0.32 9.58
CA GLN A 63 -1.36 -1.67 10.16
C GLN A 63 -0.49 -2.63 9.35
N SER A 64 0.08 -2.19 8.23
CA SER A 64 0.86 -3.04 7.33
C SER A 64 2.10 -2.32 6.83
N THR A 65 3.15 -3.07 6.48
CA THR A 65 4.26 -2.50 5.73
C THR A 65 3.89 -2.47 4.26
N ILE A 66 3.95 -1.29 3.62
CA ILE A 66 3.47 -1.12 2.25
C ILE A 66 4.57 -0.54 1.38
N TYR A 67 4.84 -1.21 0.26
CA TYR A 67 5.79 -0.78 -0.74
C TYR A 67 5.10 -0.44 -2.04
N TYR A 68 5.67 0.51 -2.78
CA TYR A 68 5.35 0.71 -4.18
C TYR A 68 6.43 0.06 -5.06
N THR A 69 5.99 -0.65 -6.10
CA THR A 69 6.83 -1.30 -7.09
C THR A 69 6.62 -0.68 -8.45
N ASP A 70 7.72 -0.35 -9.13
CA ASP A 70 7.68 0.04 -10.53
C ASP A 70 7.28 -1.19 -11.37
N PRO A 71 6.12 -1.16 -12.07
CA PRO A 71 5.64 -2.30 -12.84
C PRO A 71 6.56 -2.68 -14.01
N SER A 72 7.38 -1.75 -14.51
CA SER A 72 8.28 -2.01 -15.64
C SER A 72 9.52 -2.79 -15.24
N SER A 73 10.07 -2.50 -14.06
CA SER A 73 11.31 -3.12 -13.58
C SER A 73 11.13 -4.15 -12.46
N GLY A 74 9.94 -4.21 -11.84
CA GLY A 74 9.67 -5.05 -10.68
C GLY A 74 10.38 -4.62 -9.40
N LYS A 75 11.04 -3.44 -9.40
CA LYS A 75 11.81 -2.95 -8.26
C LYS A 75 10.92 -2.19 -7.26
N LEU A 76 11.18 -2.42 -5.98
CA LEU A 76 10.65 -1.55 -4.92
C LEU A 76 11.29 -0.17 -5.06
N THR A 77 10.48 0.88 -5.13
CA THR A 77 10.98 2.25 -5.28
C THR A 77 10.59 3.15 -4.11
N HIS A 78 9.47 2.86 -3.44
CA HIS A 78 8.97 3.66 -2.32
C HIS A 78 8.39 2.77 -1.22
N ILE A 79 8.34 3.33 0.00
CA ILE A 79 7.61 2.81 1.15
C ILE A 79 6.53 3.82 1.56
N TRP A 80 5.37 3.32 2.01
CA TRP A 80 4.31 4.17 2.54
C TRP A 80 4.67 4.66 3.95
N GLU A 81 4.60 5.97 4.17
CA GLU A 81 4.60 6.58 5.49
C GLU A 81 3.16 7.00 5.84
N ASP A 82 2.56 6.29 6.79
CA ASP A 82 1.27 6.67 7.39
C ASP A 82 1.38 8.06 8.04
N ASN A 83 0.40 8.91 7.74
CA ASN A 83 0.22 10.19 8.40
C ASN A 83 -1.23 10.66 8.26
N PRO A 84 -2.07 10.51 9.29
CA PRO A 84 -3.49 10.84 9.23
C PRO A 84 -3.78 12.34 9.02
N ILE A 85 -2.78 13.22 9.20
CA ILE A 85 -2.91 14.68 8.95
C ILE A 85 -2.78 14.99 7.45
N LEU A 86 -2.09 14.15 6.68
CA LEU A 86 -1.91 14.37 5.24
C LEU A 86 -3.16 13.96 4.44
N PRO A 87 -3.52 14.69 3.38
CA PRO A 87 -4.57 14.25 2.46
C PRO A 87 -4.27 12.85 1.93
N GLY A 88 -5.23 11.93 2.08
CA GLY A 88 -5.05 10.53 1.70
C GLY A 88 -4.41 9.64 2.76
N GLY A 89 -4.11 10.16 3.96
CA GLY A 89 -3.68 9.38 5.12
C GLY A 89 -2.20 9.01 5.13
N GLY A 90 -1.38 9.63 4.30
CA GLY A 90 0.06 9.38 4.26
C GLY A 90 0.72 9.85 2.98
N ARG A 91 1.96 9.42 2.78
CA ARG A 91 2.76 9.75 1.59
C ARG A 91 3.67 8.60 1.18
N TRP A 92 4.07 8.59 -0.08
CA TRP A 92 5.16 7.75 -0.53
C TRP A 92 6.51 8.38 -0.20
N LYS A 93 7.39 7.61 0.43
CA LYS A 93 8.79 7.98 0.64
C LYS A 93 9.68 7.11 -0.23
N LYS A 94 10.57 7.74 -0.97
CA LYS A 94 11.56 7.05 -1.81
C LYS A 94 12.52 6.23 -0.93
N LEU A 95 12.81 5.01 -1.36
CA LEU A 95 13.80 4.11 -0.73
C LEU A 95 15.24 4.53 -1.01
#